data_AF-A0A3F2RY60-F1
#
_entry.id   AF-A0A3F2RY60-F1
#
_cell.length_a   1.000
_cell.length_b   1.000
_cell.length_c   1.000
_cell.angle_alpha   90.00
_cell.angle_beta   90.00
_cell.angle_gamma   90.00
#
_symmetry.space_group_name_H-M   'P 1'
#
loop_
_entity.id
_entity.type
_entity.pdbx_description
1 polymer ?
#
loop_
_entity_poly.entity_id
_entity_poly.type
_entity_poly.pdbx_seq_one_letter_code
_entity_poly.pdbx_strand_id
1 'polypeptide(L)'
;MPEKKHESLASKIDEVARNQIWREQLKTEYEMESALTPFQINPKTLSSITLKPTQTHPAGFNNIQDDHNTQELAIKLREGSKRPTEKQALPMTEAQRVGWLHGMAAQGMRADMNQRMFKGRGSSDVTKFADAYCTMAGCSPFADKSTR
;
A
#
# COMPACT_ATOMS: atom_id res chain seq x y z
N MET A 1 36.83 -51.46 36.40
CA MET A 1 36.95 -50.01 36.18
C MET A 1 35.59 -49.39 36.44
N PRO A 2 35.39 -48.60 37.52
CA PRO A 2 34.10 -48.00 37.78
C PRO A 2 33.87 -46.76 36.90
N GLU A 3 32.74 -46.73 36.23
CA GLU A 3 32.23 -45.66 35.37
C GLU A 3 32.21 -44.31 36.11
N LYS A 4 32.96 -43.32 35.62
CA LYS A 4 32.87 -41.93 36.08
C LYS A 4 31.51 -41.37 35.67
N LYS A 5 30.55 -41.38 36.59
CA LYS A 5 29.30 -40.64 36.44
C LYS A 5 29.67 -39.18 36.17
N HIS A 6 29.34 -38.67 34.99
CA HIS A 6 29.43 -37.25 34.67
C HIS A 6 28.50 -36.50 35.62
N GLU A 7 29.06 -35.94 36.70
CA GLU A 7 28.35 -34.96 37.52
C GLU A 7 27.92 -33.82 36.61
N SER A 8 26.60 -33.68 36.44
CA SER A 8 26.01 -32.60 35.67
C SER A 8 26.52 -31.27 36.22
N LEU A 9 27.05 -30.39 35.37
CA LEU A 9 27.52 -29.05 35.74
C LEU A 9 26.53 -28.26 36.62
N ALA A 10 25.24 -28.59 36.52
CA ALA A 10 24.16 -28.07 37.35
C ALA A 10 24.30 -28.34 38.87
N SER A 11 25.02 -29.39 39.30
CA SER A 11 25.23 -29.70 40.73
C SER A 11 26.38 -28.91 41.36
N LYS A 12 27.16 -28.18 40.55
CA LYS A 12 28.28 -27.33 40.99
C LYS A 12 27.91 -25.85 41.09
N ILE A 13 26.67 -25.51 40.73
CA ILE A 13 26.19 -24.13 40.73
C ILE A 13 25.48 -23.88 42.05
N ASP A 14 25.99 -22.90 42.79
CA ASP A 14 25.39 -22.42 44.03
C ASP A 14 23.96 -21.90 43.79
N GLU A 15 23.10 -22.00 44.80
CA GLU A 15 21.71 -21.55 44.72
C GLU A 15 21.61 -20.06 44.38
N VAL A 16 22.54 -19.24 44.89
CA VAL A 16 22.64 -17.82 44.57
C VAL A 16 22.94 -17.61 43.08
N ALA A 17 23.88 -18.37 42.53
CA ALA A 17 24.22 -18.30 41.10
C ALA A 17 23.05 -18.77 40.21
N ARG A 18 22.30 -19.78 40.65
CA ARG A 18 21.10 -20.24 39.96
C ARG A 18 20.01 -19.16 39.93
N ASN A 19 19.80 -18.47 41.05
CA ASN A 19 18.85 -17.36 41.14
C ASN A 19 19.29 -16.16 40.29
N GLN A 20 20.60 -15.90 40.20
CA GLN A 20 21.16 -14.86 39.34
C GLN A 20 20.86 -15.15 37.86
N ILE A 21 21.14 -16.38 37.40
CA ILE A 21 20.86 -16.83 36.03
C ILE A 21 19.37 -16.70 35.72
N TRP A 22 18.51 -17.11 36.66
CA TRP A 22 17.06 -16.99 36.50
C TRP A 22 16.59 -15.54 36.36
N ARG A 23 17.18 -14.61 37.13
CA ARG A 23 16.83 -13.17 37.03
C ARG A 23 17.29 -12.56 35.71
N GLU A 24 18.47 -12.94 35.21
CA GLU A 24 18.91 -12.51 33.88
C GLU A 24 18.01 -13.07 32.79
N GLN A 25 17.64 -14.35 32.86
CA GLN A 25 16.72 -14.99 31.93
C GLN A 25 15.40 -14.22 31.84
N LEU A 26 14.76 -13.97 32.99
CA LEU A 26 13.49 -13.21 33.07
C LEU A 26 13.64 -11.79 32.54
N LYS A 27 14.77 -11.12 32.80
CA LYS A 27 15.02 -9.77 32.28
C LYS A 27 15.13 -9.79 30.75
N THR A 28 15.80 -10.79 30.21
CA THR A 28 15.99 -10.96 28.76
C THR A 28 14.67 -11.29 28.09
N GLU A 29 13.88 -12.17 28.68
CA GLU A 29 12.52 -12.50 28.24
C GLU A 29 11.64 -11.24 28.24
N TYR A 30 11.63 -10.44 29.31
CA TYR A 30 10.84 -9.21 29.38
C TYR A 30 11.24 -8.17 28.32
N GLU A 31 12.54 -8.03 28.05
CA GLU A 31 13.06 -7.13 27.01
C GLU A 31 12.73 -7.62 25.59
N MET A 32 12.68 -8.95 25.37
CA MET A 32 12.39 -9.55 24.06
C MET A 32 10.90 -9.75 23.79
N GLU A 33 10.09 -9.96 24.82
CA GLU A 33 8.65 -10.23 24.72
C GLU A 33 7.85 -8.95 24.52
N SER A 34 8.40 -7.80 24.96
CA SER A 34 7.87 -6.50 24.57
C SER A 34 8.18 -6.24 23.10
N ALA A 35 7.25 -6.65 22.23
CA ALA A 35 7.12 -6.07 20.91
C ALA A 35 6.82 -4.58 21.09
N LEU A 36 7.87 -3.78 21.24
CA LEU A 36 7.84 -2.33 21.21
C LEU A 36 7.61 -1.88 19.76
N THR A 37 6.71 -2.56 19.04
CA THR A 37 6.19 -2.08 17.79
C THR A 37 5.19 -0.99 18.19
N PRO A 38 5.51 0.30 17.98
CA PRO A 38 4.48 1.32 18.12
C PRO A 38 3.33 0.89 17.22
N PHE A 39 2.10 0.88 17.75
CA PHE A 39 0.93 0.48 16.96
C PHE A 39 0.88 1.29 15.67
N GLN A 40 1.27 0.66 14.56
CA GLN A 40 1.25 1.29 13.25
C GLN A 40 -0.13 1.07 12.66
N ILE A 41 -0.96 2.10 12.71
CA ILE A 41 -2.27 2.08 12.08
C ILE A 41 -2.06 2.19 10.57
N ASN A 42 -2.64 1.26 9.80
CA ASN A 42 -2.65 1.37 8.34
C ASN A 42 -3.67 2.45 7.93
N PRO A 43 -3.25 3.60 7.40
CA PRO A 43 -4.18 4.68 7.06
C PRO A 43 -5.13 4.31 5.91
N LYS A 44 -4.79 3.32 5.07
CA LYS A 44 -5.64 2.90 3.95
C LYS A 44 -6.89 2.14 4.38
N THR A 45 -6.86 1.54 5.57
CA THR A 45 -7.99 0.77 6.12
C THR A 45 -8.87 1.60 7.05
N LEU A 46 -8.53 2.86 7.29
CA LEU A 46 -9.32 3.76 8.13
C LEU A 46 -10.49 4.35 7.33
N SER A 47 -11.70 4.27 7.88
CA SER A 47 -12.84 5.03 7.40
C SER A 47 -12.86 6.39 8.08
N SER A 48 -12.91 7.47 7.29
CA SER A 48 -13.10 8.81 7.85
C SER A 48 -14.56 8.97 8.25
N ILE A 49 -14.83 8.97 9.55
CA ILE A 49 -16.14 9.35 10.07
C ILE A 49 -16.12 10.85 10.28
N THR A 50 -16.94 11.58 9.53
CA THR A 50 -17.11 13.01 9.76
C THR A 50 -17.83 13.23 11.09
N LEU A 51 -17.44 14.28 11.81
CA LEU A 51 -18.18 14.72 12.98
C LEU A 51 -19.62 15.07 12.60
N LYS A 52 -20.54 14.98 13.57
CA LYS A 52 -21.94 15.37 13.33
C LYS A 52 -21.99 16.83 12.86
N PRO A 53 -22.90 17.22 11.96
CA PRO A 53 -23.00 18.60 11.45
C PRO A 53 -23.17 19.66 12.54
N THR A 54 -23.74 19.28 13.69
CA THR A 54 -23.92 20.15 14.87
C THR A 54 -22.64 20.35 15.68
N GLN A 55 -21.63 19.53 15.47
CA GLN A 55 -20.37 19.54 16.23
C GLN A 55 -19.26 20.33 15.53
N THR A 56 -19.45 20.75 14.27
CA THR A 56 -18.47 21.50 13.51
C THR A 56 -18.98 22.91 13.24
N HIS A 57 -18.27 23.92 13.77
CA HIS A 57 -18.58 25.31 13.48
C HIS A 57 -18.01 25.69 12.10
N PRO A 58 -18.81 26.24 11.16
CA PRO A 58 -18.39 26.48 9.78
C PRO A 58 -17.24 27.48 9.64
N ALA A 59 -17.06 28.41 10.58
CA ALA A 59 -15.91 29.32 10.57
C ALA A 59 -14.57 28.66 11.00
N GLY A 60 -14.61 27.44 11.54
CA GLY A 60 -13.43 26.73 12.04
C GLY A 60 -12.71 25.87 11.00
N PHE A 61 -13.27 25.68 9.80
CA PHE A 61 -12.71 24.79 8.78
C PHE A 61 -11.31 25.21 8.29
N ASN A 62 -10.97 26.50 8.38
CA ASN A 62 -9.65 27.01 7.97
C ASN A 62 -8.62 27.04 9.09
N ASN A 63 -9.03 26.85 10.35
CA ASN A 63 -8.13 26.78 11.49
C ASN A 63 -7.75 25.31 11.71
N ILE A 64 -7.04 24.74 10.75
CA ILE A 64 -6.38 23.44 10.94
C ILE A 64 -5.28 23.71 11.97
N GLN A 65 -5.47 23.22 13.20
CA GLN A 65 -4.37 23.19 14.16
C GLN A 65 -3.28 22.27 13.58
N ASP A 66 -2.14 22.85 13.26
CA ASP A 66 -0.93 22.15 12.83
C ASP A 66 -0.34 21.38 14.01
N ASP A 67 -1.04 20.32 14.42
CA ASP A 67 -0.53 19.40 15.42
C ASP A 67 0.63 18.61 14.78
N HIS A 68 1.81 18.61 15.42
CA HIS A 68 3.00 17.90 14.94
C HIS A 68 2.71 16.43 14.55
N ASN A 69 1.85 15.77 15.33
CA ASN A 69 1.44 14.39 15.09
C ASN A 69 0.61 14.21 13.80
N THR A 70 -0.23 15.18 13.44
CA THR A 70 -1.03 15.10 12.20
C THR A 70 -0.16 15.35 10.97
N GLN A 71 0.84 16.22 11.08
CA GLN A 71 1.85 16.43 10.03
C GLN A 71 2.70 15.18 9.80
N GLU A 72 3.17 14.52 10.87
CA GLU A 72 3.90 13.25 10.75
C GLU A 72 3.07 12.16 10.07
N LEU A 73 1.79 12.04 10.44
CA LEU A 73 0.88 11.08 9.81
C LEU A 73 0.68 11.41 8.32
N ALA A 74 0.49 12.68 7.98
CA ALA A 74 0.35 13.12 6.59
C ALA A 74 1.60 12.82 5.75
N ILE A 75 2.80 13.00 6.30
CA ILE A 75 4.07 12.67 5.64
C ILE A 75 4.15 11.16 5.38
N LYS A 76 3.89 10.32 6.39
CA LYS A 76 3.89 8.85 6.26
C LYS A 76 2.87 8.36 5.22
N LEU A 77 1.69 9.00 5.16
CA LEU A 77 0.65 8.68 4.18
C LEU A 77 1.09 9.00 2.75
N ARG A 78 1.75 10.14 2.55
CA ARG A 78 2.33 10.54 1.27
C ARG A 78 3.43 9.57 0.86
N GLU A 79 4.31 9.17 1.78
CA GLU A 79 5.38 8.19 1.51
C GLU A 79 4.85 6.82 1.08
N GLY A 80 3.77 6.36 1.71
CA GLY A 80 3.07 5.13 1.32
C GLY A 80 2.52 5.18 -0.11
N SER A 81 2.09 6.36 -0.56
CA SER A 81 1.53 6.58 -1.90
C SER A 81 2.56 6.89 -2.98
N LYS A 82 3.84 7.10 -2.64
CA LYS A 82 4.90 7.37 -3.62
C LYS A 82 5.04 6.21 -4.60
N ARG A 83 5.30 6.53 -5.87
CA ARG A 83 5.54 5.54 -6.92
C ARG A 83 6.90 4.85 -6.70
N PRO A 84 7.09 3.62 -7.19
CA PRO A 84 8.38 2.93 -7.08
C PRO A 84 9.57 3.75 -7.62
N THR A 85 9.36 4.48 -8.71
CA THR A 85 10.33 5.39 -9.34
C THR A 85 10.73 6.58 -8.46
N GLU A 86 9.89 6.96 -7.51
CA GLU A 86 10.16 8.05 -6.55
C GLU A 86 10.86 7.51 -5.30
N LYS A 87 10.71 6.22 -5.00
CA LYS A 87 11.31 5.56 -3.83
C LYS A 87 12.73 5.08 -4.11
N GLN A 88 13.00 4.66 -5.34
CA GLN A 88 14.26 4.04 -5.74
C GLN A 88 14.76 4.68 -7.04
N ALA A 89 16.08 4.88 -7.13
CA ALA A 89 16.69 5.43 -8.34
C ALA A 89 16.68 4.43 -9.52
N LEU A 90 16.75 3.13 -9.21
CA LEU A 90 16.87 2.04 -10.18
C LEU A 90 15.82 0.96 -9.88
N PRO A 91 15.31 0.24 -10.90
CA PRO A 91 14.38 -0.85 -10.70
C PRO A 91 15.07 -2.02 -10.00
N MET A 92 14.51 -2.48 -8.88
CA MET A 92 15.06 -3.60 -8.10
C MET A 92 14.65 -4.96 -8.68
N THR A 93 13.55 -5.02 -9.42
CA THR A 93 13.01 -6.25 -10.00
C THR A 93 12.78 -6.12 -11.51
N GLU A 94 12.70 -7.26 -12.20
CA GLU A 94 12.43 -7.27 -13.64
C GLU A 94 11.04 -6.74 -13.98
N ALA A 95 10.05 -7.06 -13.15
CA ALA A 95 8.70 -6.53 -13.31
C ALA A 95 8.67 -4.99 -13.21
N GLN A 96 9.47 -4.40 -12.31
CA GLN A 96 9.61 -2.94 -12.22
C GLN A 96 10.36 -2.33 -13.40
N ARG A 97 11.32 -3.06 -14.00
CA ARG A 97 12.04 -2.61 -15.20
C ARG A 97 11.05 -2.33 -16.33
N VAL A 98 10.02 -3.16 -16.47
CA VAL A 98 8.92 -2.94 -17.41
C VAL A 98 8.09 -1.74 -16.96
N GLY A 99 8.13 -0.65 -17.74
CA GLY A 99 7.36 0.57 -17.46
C GLY A 99 8.05 1.58 -16.54
N TRP A 100 9.29 1.31 -16.08
CA TRP A 100 10.05 2.25 -15.23
C TRP A 100 10.16 3.66 -15.83
N LEU A 101 10.42 3.72 -17.14
CA LEU A 101 10.56 4.99 -17.89
C LEU A 101 9.26 5.45 -18.55
N HIS A 102 8.11 4.84 -18.22
CA HIS A 102 6.84 5.15 -18.87
C HIS A 102 6.42 6.60 -18.67
N GLY A 103 6.56 7.14 -17.45
CA GLY A 103 6.22 8.54 -17.16
C GLY A 103 7.02 9.54 -17.99
N MET A 104 8.34 9.33 -18.12
CA MET A 104 9.21 10.17 -18.95
C MET A 104 8.83 10.06 -20.45
N ALA A 105 8.53 8.86 -20.93
CA ALA A 105 8.12 8.64 -22.31
C ALA A 105 6.74 9.27 -22.62
N ALA A 106 5.83 9.27 -21.66
CA ALA A 106 4.48 9.83 -21.78
C ALA A 106 4.44 11.36 -21.67
N GLN A 107 5.43 11.99 -21.05
CA GLN A 107 5.54 13.45 -20.94
C GLN A 107 6.47 14.08 -22.00
N GLY A 108 7.33 13.27 -22.63
CA GLY A 108 8.30 13.76 -23.63
C GLY A 108 7.75 13.86 -25.05
N MET A 109 8.67 14.09 -26.00
CA MET A 109 8.45 14.20 -27.45
C MET A 109 7.57 13.10 -28.07
N ARG A 110 7.56 11.90 -27.46
CA ARG A 110 6.72 10.77 -27.87
C ARG A 110 5.23 11.06 -27.73
N ALA A 111 4.83 11.87 -26.76
CA ALA A 111 3.44 12.28 -26.56
C ALA A 111 2.94 13.20 -27.67
N ASP A 112 3.73 14.23 -28.03
CA ASP A 112 3.38 15.14 -29.14
C ASP A 112 3.38 14.39 -30.49
N MET A 113 4.39 13.54 -30.73
CA MET A 113 4.45 12.72 -31.94
C MET A 113 3.28 11.72 -32.01
N ASN A 114 2.95 11.06 -30.90
CA ASN A 114 1.79 10.18 -30.82
C ASN A 114 0.50 10.96 -31.05
N GLN A 115 0.28 12.15 -30.51
CA GLN A 115 -0.97 12.88 -30.76
C GLN A 115 -1.15 13.26 -32.25
N ARG A 116 -0.06 13.60 -32.94
CA ARG A 116 -0.10 13.95 -34.37
C ARG A 116 -0.40 12.74 -35.27
N MET A 117 0.20 11.59 -34.95
CA MET A 117 0.09 10.38 -35.78
C MET A 117 -0.99 9.40 -35.30
N PHE A 118 -1.45 9.51 -34.05
CA PHE A 118 -2.50 8.66 -33.50
C PHE A 118 -3.84 9.07 -34.08
N LYS A 119 -4.27 8.34 -35.10
CA LYS A 119 -5.65 8.34 -35.59
C LYS A 119 -6.35 7.14 -34.98
N GLY A 120 -6.70 7.24 -33.71
CA GLY A 120 -7.54 6.25 -33.06
C GLY A 120 -8.84 6.05 -33.86
N ARG A 121 -9.32 4.82 -33.96
CA ARG A 121 -10.64 4.54 -34.55
C ARG A 121 -11.69 5.18 -33.64
N GLY A 122 -12.20 6.35 -34.02
CA GLY A 122 -13.33 6.99 -33.37
C GLY A 122 -14.63 6.28 -33.74
N SER A 123 -15.61 6.30 -32.83
CA SER A 123 -16.97 5.94 -33.19
C SER A 123 -17.62 7.07 -33.99
N SER A 124 -18.16 6.74 -35.17
CA SER A 124 -19.01 7.65 -35.92
C SER A 124 -20.43 7.60 -35.35
N ASP A 125 -21.28 8.56 -35.70
CA ASP A 125 -22.65 8.58 -35.18
C ASP A 125 -23.46 7.35 -35.62
N VAL A 126 -23.13 6.79 -36.79
CA VAL A 126 -23.70 5.53 -37.27
C VAL A 126 -23.28 4.36 -36.38
N THR A 127 -22.00 4.27 -35.99
CA THR A 127 -21.55 3.17 -35.12
C THR A 127 -22.05 3.33 -33.69
N LYS A 128 -22.17 4.56 -33.17
CA LYS A 128 -22.82 4.84 -31.87
C LYS A 128 -24.29 4.45 -31.88
N PHE A 129 -25.01 4.81 -32.95
CA PHE A 129 -26.40 4.42 -33.13
C PHE A 129 -26.55 2.91 -33.20
N ALA A 130 -25.69 2.23 -33.96
CA ALA A 130 -25.73 0.78 -34.08
C ALA A 130 -25.48 0.09 -32.73
N ASP A 131 -24.55 0.60 -31.93
CA ASP A 131 -24.25 0.07 -30.60
C ASP A 131 -25.42 0.30 -29.62
N ALA A 132 -26.01 1.49 -29.62
CA ALA A 132 -27.22 1.79 -28.85
C ALA A 132 -28.42 0.92 -29.29
N TYR A 133 -28.56 0.64 -30.58
CA TYR A 133 -29.62 -0.22 -31.08
C TYR A 133 -29.38 -1.69 -30.70
N CYS A 134 -28.16 -2.18 -30.84
CA CYS A 134 -27.77 -3.54 -30.42
C CYS A 134 -28.04 -3.77 -28.93
N THR A 135 -27.72 -2.79 -28.08
CA THR A 135 -27.94 -2.88 -26.63
C THR A 135 -29.42 -2.86 -26.25
N MET A 136 -30.26 -2.08 -26.95
CA MET A 136 -31.70 -2.01 -26.67
C MET A 136 -32.50 -3.17 -27.29
N ALA A 137 -32.22 -3.52 -28.55
CA ALA A 137 -33.04 -4.46 -29.34
C ALA A 137 -32.45 -5.88 -29.37
N GLY A 138 -31.22 -6.08 -28.89
CA GLY A 138 -30.52 -7.37 -28.92
C GLY A 138 -30.11 -7.85 -30.31
N CYS A 139 -30.29 -7.00 -31.34
CA CYS A 139 -29.91 -7.30 -32.72
C CYS A 139 -29.32 -6.06 -33.39
N SER A 140 -28.52 -6.27 -34.44
CA SER A 140 -27.96 -5.16 -35.22
C SER A 140 -29.04 -4.50 -36.08
N PRO A 141 -29.07 -3.15 -36.18
CA PRO A 141 -29.99 -2.46 -37.07
C PRO A 141 -29.72 -2.75 -38.55
N PHE A 142 -28.55 -3.30 -38.87
CA PHE A 142 -28.14 -3.70 -40.22
C PHE A 142 -28.27 -5.20 -40.47
N ALA A 143 -28.81 -5.97 -39.51
CA ALA A 143 -29.06 -7.40 -39.70
C ALA A 143 -30.20 -7.60 -40.71
N ASP A 144 -29.99 -8.50 -41.67
CA ASP A 144 -31.00 -8.80 -42.68
C ASP A 144 -32.20 -9.52 -42.03
N LYS A 145 -33.37 -8.91 -42.14
CA LYS A 145 -34.62 -9.41 -41.55
C LYS A 145 -35.17 -10.61 -42.33
N SER A 146 -34.60 -10.94 -43.49
CA SER A 146 -35.01 -12.07 -44.33
C SER A 146 -34.72 -13.45 -43.70
N THR A 147 -33.86 -13.50 -42.69
CA THR A 147 -33.39 -14.75 -42.05
C THR A 147 -34.00 -15.02 -40.67
N ARG A 148 -35.10 -14.36 -40.31
CA ARG A 148 -35.81 -14.55 -39.04
C ARG A 148 -37.23 -15.07 -39.22
#